data_AF-A0A7V9C3A0-F1
#
_entry.id   AF-A0A7V9C3A0-F1
#
_cell.length_a   1.000
_cell.length_b   1.000
_cell.length_c   1.000
_cell.angle_alpha   90.00
_cell.angle_beta   90.00
_cell.angle_gamma   90.00
#
_symmetry.space_group_name_H-M   'P 1'
#
loop_
_entity.id
_entity.type
_entity.pdbx_description
1 polymer ?
#
loop_
_entity_poly.entity_id
_entity_poly.type
_entity_poly.pdbx_seq_one_letter_code
_entity_poly.pdbx_strand_id
1 'polypeptide(L)'
;MNIFVFIAGLLSFFAFLAHAFVGTKETLSTKTEFADGTTEKNWYQAFTAWHLVTADLLLSSVLLLIISTTDFLDGKRTIALIFALQFLFWTVFAFVTVFTTNGRKYFKHLYHWVFFLIVAGLLLYGLDRF
;
A
#
# COMPACT_ATOMS: atom_id res chain seq x y z
N MET A 1 -0.58 -17.45 17.02
CA MET A 1 -1.00 -16.19 16.37
C MET A 1 0.07 -15.13 16.58
N ASN A 2 0.62 -14.58 15.50
CA ASN A 2 1.61 -13.51 15.60
C ASN A 2 0.89 -12.15 15.61
N ILE A 3 0.75 -11.54 16.80
CA ILE A 3 -0.07 -10.34 17.00
C ILE A 3 0.43 -9.14 16.18
N PHE A 4 1.74 -9.01 15.95
CA PHE A 4 2.30 -7.89 15.19
C PHE A 4 1.96 -8.00 13.70
N VAL A 5 2.09 -9.21 13.16
CA VAL A 5 1.73 -9.52 11.77
C VAL A 5 0.21 -9.43 11.57
N PHE A 6 -0.57 -9.83 12.58
CA PHE A 6 -2.02 -9.66 12.58
C PHE A 6 -2.44 -8.18 12.52
N ILE A 7 -1.85 -7.33 13.38
CA ILE A 7 -2.11 -5.89 13.36
C ILE A 7 -1.68 -5.29 12.02
N ALA A 8 -0.52 -5.68 11.47
CA ALA A 8 -0.08 -5.26 10.15
C ALA A 8 -1.10 -5.64 9.04
N GLY A 9 -1.65 -6.85 9.10
CA GLY A 9 -2.72 -7.31 8.21
C GLY A 9 -4.00 -6.48 8.33
N LEU A 10 -4.46 -6.19 9.56
CA LEU A 10 -5.63 -5.34 9.79
C LEU A 10 -5.42 -3.91 9.31
N LEU A 11 -4.27 -3.30 9.60
CA LEU A 11 -3.94 -1.96 9.11
C LEU A 11 -3.94 -1.93 7.58
N SER A 12 -3.37 -2.95 6.94
CA SER A 12 -3.37 -3.09 5.48
C SER A 12 -4.79 -3.27 4.92
N PHE A 13 -5.66 -4.00 5.62
CA PHE A 13 -7.06 -4.18 5.23
C PHE A 13 -7.85 -2.86 5.32
N PHE A 14 -7.70 -2.10 6.40
CA PHE A 14 -8.34 -0.79 6.52
C PHE A 14 -7.78 0.21 5.49
N ALA A 15 -6.48 0.16 5.21
CA ALA A 15 -5.87 0.95 4.13
C ALA A 15 -6.45 0.55 2.78
N PHE A 16 -6.65 -0.74 2.50
CA PHE A 16 -7.35 -1.22 1.31
C PHE A 16 -8.76 -0.63 1.22
N LEU A 17 -9.56 -0.67 2.29
CA LEU A 17 -10.92 -0.11 2.28
C LEU A 17 -10.91 1.41 2.01
N ALA A 18 -10.04 2.16 2.69
CA ALA A 18 -9.89 3.59 2.48
C ALA A 18 -9.47 3.90 1.02
N HIS A 19 -8.51 3.15 0.49
CA HIS A 19 -8.01 3.31 -0.87
C HIS A 19 -9.08 2.94 -1.92
N ALA A 20 -9.77 1.82 -1.72
CA ALA A 20 -10.78 1.29 -2.64
C ALA A 20 -12.02 2.17 -2.73
N PHE A 21 -12.46 2.79 -1.63
CA PHE A 21 -13.70 3.57 -1.60
C PHE A 21 -13.46 5.08 -1.57
N VAL A 22 -12.73 5.57 -0.58
CA VAL A 22 -12.51 7.02 -0.39
C VAL A 22 -11.57 7.53 -1.47
N GLY A 23 -10.41 6.90 -1.62
CA GLY A 23 -9.42 7.36 -2.57
C GLY A 23 -9.84 7.13 -4.03
N THR A 24 -10.63 6.08 -4.33
CA THR A 24 -11.25 5.94 -5.67
C THR A 24 -12.21 7.09 -5.97
N LYS A 25 -13.05 7.50 -5.02
CA LYS A 25 -13.94 8.65 -5.19
C LYS A 25 -13.13 9.93 -5.45
N GLU A 26 -12.08 10.17 -4.69
CA GLU A 26 -11.18 11.32 -4.87
C GLU A 26 -10.47 11.26 -6.22
N THR A 27 -9.97 10.09 -6.64
CA THR A 27 -9.27 9.92 -7.91
C THR A 27 -10.23 10.11 -9.09
N LEU A 28 -11.46 9.62 -9.00
CA LEU A 28 -12.50 9.88 -10.00
C LEU A 28 -12.81 11.38 -10.13
N SER A 29 -12.74 12.14 -9.04
CA SER A 29 -12.95 13.60 -9.08
C SER A 29 -11.85 14.36 -9.84
N THR A 30 -10.70 13.72 -10.10
CA THR A 30 -9.63 14.29 -10.94
C THR A 30 -9.90 14.18 -12.44
N LYS A 31 -10.95 13.46 -12.83
CA LYS A 31 -11.38 13.36 -14.22
C LYS A 31 -11.91 14.71 -14.68
N THR A 32 -11.07 15.50 -15.33
CA THR A 32 -11.47 16.73 -16.01
C THR A 32 -12.03 16.43 -17.39
N GLU A 33 -12.68 17.41 -18.03
CA GLU A 33 -12.89 17.35 -19.48
C GLU A 33 -11.52 17.15 -20.14
N PHE A 34 -11.37 16.05 -20.89
CA PHE A 34 -10.09 15.71 -21.49
C PHE A 34 -9.80 16.71 -22.62
N ALA A 35 -8.71 17.46 -22.50
CA ALA A 35 -8.31 18.44 -23.50
C ALA A 35 -7.99 17.79 -24.86
N ASP A 36 -7.49 16.55 -24.83
CA ASP A 36 -7.20 15.71 -25.99
C ASP A 36 -7.18 14.21 -25.60
N GLY A 37 -7.05 13.34 -26.60
CA GLY A 37 -6.94 11.89 -26.38
C GLY A 37 -5.68 11.47 -25.60
N THR A 38 -4.65 12.31 -25.54
CA THR A 38 -3.44 12.04 -24.74
C THR A 38 -3.74 12.16 -23.26
N THR A 39 -4.47 13.21 -22.88
CA THR A 39 -4.88 13.49 -21.49
C THR A 39 -5.84 12.41 -21.00
N GLU A 40 -6.77 11.97 -21.84
CA GLU A 40 -7.64 10.83 -21.56
C GLU A 40 -6.85 9.54 -21.30
N LYS A 41 -5.93 9.19 -22.20
CA LYS A 41 -5.07 8.01 -22.06
C LYS A 41 -4.25 8.06 -20.76
N ASN A 42 -3.62 9.19 -20.46
CA ASN A 42 -2.80 9.34 -19.25
C ASN A 42 -3.64 9.19 -17.97
N TRP A 43 -4.89 9.67 -17.98
CA TRP A 43 -5.82 9.49 -16.87
C TRP A 43 -6.15 8.02 -16.63
N TYR A 44 -6.49 7.26 -17.70
CA TYR A 44 -6.74 5.82 -17.57
C TYR A 44 -5.50 5.05 -17.10
N GLN A 45 -4.30 5.43 -17.52
CA GLN A 45 -3.05 4.82 -17.05
C GLN A 45 -2.83 5.08 -15.55
N ALA A 46 -3.02 6.32 -15.08
CA ALA A 46 -2.93 6.66 -13.67
C ALA A 46 -3.99 5.92 -12.83
N PHE A 47 -5.22 5.84 -13.33
CA PHE A 47 -6.31 5.13 -12.66
C PHE A 47 -6.09 3.61 -12.65
N THR A 48 -5.43 3.05 -13.67
CA THR A 48 -4.99 1.65 -13.67
C THR A 48 -3.96 1.41 -12.57
N ALA A 49 -2.95 2.28 -12.45
CA ALA A 49 -1.96 2.18 -11.37
C ALA A 49 -2.62 2.26 -9.98
N TRP A 50 -3.65 3.10 -9.82
CA TRP A 50 -4.47 3.16 -8.60
C TRP A 50 -5.14 1.82 -8.27
N HIS A 51 -5.76 1.15 -9.26
CA HIS A 51 -6.35 -0.17 -9.04
C HIS A 51 -5.32 -1.25 -8.72
N LEU A 52 -4.14 -1.20 -9.31
CA LEU A 52 -3.05 -2.13 -8.98
C LEU A 52 -2.62 -1.99 -7.51
N VAL A 53 -2.47 -0.77 -7.00
CA VAL A 53 -2.17 -0.53 -5.57
C VAL A 53 -3.30 -1.05 -4.68
N THR A 54 -4.56 -0.87 -5.10
CA THR A 54 -5.72 -1.40 -4.36
C THR A 54 -5.67 -2.94 -4.26
N ALA A 55 -5.37 -3.61 -5.37
CA ALA A 55 -5.25 -5.07 -5.42
C ALA A 55 -4.08 -5.57 -4.57
N ASP A 56 -2.94 -4.88 -4.61
CA ASP A 56 -1.78 -5.21 -3.77
C ASP A 56 -2.11 -5.07 -2.28
N LEU A 57 -2.73 -3.97 -1.85
CA LEU A 57 -3.14 -3.79 -0.44
C LEU A 57 -4.09 -4.90 0.03
N LEU A 58 -5.05 -5.32 -0.82
CA LEU A 58 -5.93 -6.44 -0.52
C LEU A 58 -5.14 -7.73 -0.36
N LEU A 59 -4.27 -8.06 -1.33
CA LEU A 59 -3.47 -9.28 -1.32
C LEU A 59 -2.54 -9.32 -0.10
N SER A 60 -1.84 -8.22 0.17
CA SER A 60 -1.02 -8.00 1.35
C SER A 60 -1.82 -8.25 2.63
N SER A 61 -3.00 -7.63 2.76
CA SER A 61 -3.83 -7.79 3.96
C SER A 61 -4.30 -9.24 4.18
N VAL A 62 -4.77 -9.91 3.13
CA VAL A 62 -5.26 -11.29 3.20
C VAL A 62 -4.13 -12.24 3.57
N LEU A 63 -2.98 -12.15 2.89
CA LEU A 63 -1.85 -13.04 3.19
C LEU A 63 -1.29 -12.81 4.59
N LEU A 64 -1.16 -11.56 5.04
CA LEU A 64 -0.71 -11.25 6.40
C LEU A 64 -1.69 -11.77 7.46
N LEU A 65 -3.00 -11.65 7.23
CA LEU A 65 -4.02 -12.21 8.12
C LEU A 65 -3.96 -13.75 8.15
N ILE A 66 -3.82 -14.41 7.00
CA ILE A 66 -3.69 -15.87 6.91
C ILE A 66 -2.46 -16.35 7.68
N ILE A 67 -1.27 -15.82 7.41
CA ILE A 67 -0.03 -16.29 8.07
C ILE A 67 0.00 -15.94 9.56
N SER A 68 -0.72 -14.90 10.00
CA SER A 68 -0.75 -14.52 11.42
C SER A 68 -1.72 -15.36 12.25
N THR A 69 -2.79 -15.90 11.65
CA THR A 69 -3.89 -16.58 12.37
C THR A 69 -3.99 -18.08 12.11
N THR A 70 -3.42 -18.57 11.01
CA THR A 70 -3.55 -19.97 10.58
C THR A 70 -2.20 -20.62 10.28
N ASP A 71 -2.18 -21.94 10.18
CA ASP A 71 -1.04 -22.75 9.69
C ASP A 71 -1.24 -23.20 8.23
N PHE A 72 -2.10 -22.53 7.46
CA PHE A 72 -2.42 -22.91 6.08
C PHE A 72 -1.25 -22.75 5.10
N LEU A 73 -0.31 -21.83 5.39
CA LEU A 73 0.85 -21.53 4.56
C LEU A 73 2.14 -21.77 5.34
N ASP A 74 3.09 -22.47 4.71
CA ASP A 74 4.46 -22.61 5.19
C ASP A 74 5.29 -21.34 4.91
N GLY A 75 6.47 -21.25 5.52
CA GLY A 75 7.42 -20.17 5.23
C GLY A 75 6.94 -18.78 5.68
N LYS A 76 6.08 -18.71 6.69
CA LYS A 76 5.45 -17.48 7.20
C LYS A 76 6.44 -16.34 7.47
N ARG A 77 7.61 -16.68 8.04
CA ARG A 77 8.69 -15.72 8.28
C ARG A 77 9.19 -15.09 6.97
N THR A 78 9.41 -15.89 5.94
CA THR A 78 9.85 -15.41 4.62
C THR A 78 8.77 -14.53 3.97
N ILE A 79 7.50 -14.95 4.05
CA ILE A 79 6.38 -14.16 3.53
C ILE A 79 6.30 -12.79 4.22
N ALA A 80 6.37 -12.75 5.56
CA ALA A 80 6.36 -11.51 6.32
C ALA A 80 7.56 -10.61 5.99
N LEU A 81 8.75 -11.19 5.77
CA LEU A 81 9.94 -10.42 5.37
C LEU A 81 9.77 -9.82 3.97
N ILE A 82 9.22 -10.57 3.01
CA ILE A 82 8.94 -10.06 1.67
C ILE A 82 8.00 -8.85 1.74
N PHE A 83 6.91 -8.95 2.51
CA PHE A 83 6.01 -7.81 2.69
C PHE A 83 6.68 -6.63 3.41
N ALA A 84 7.50 -6.89 4.43
CA ALA A 84 8.24 -5.82 5.09
C ALA A 84 9.13 -5.05 4.10
N LEU A 85 9.87 -5.77 3.25
CA LEU A 85 10.71 -5.16 2.21
C LEU A 85 9.88 -4.43 1.15
N GLN A 86 8.73 -4.99 0.75
CA GLN A 86 7.79 -4.34 -0.19
C GLN A 86 7.30 -2.98 0.35
N PHE A 87 6.83 -2.93 1.61
CA PHE A 87 6.39 -1.67 2.23
C PHE A 87 7.54 -0.65 2.39
N LEU A 88 8.75 -1.10 2.73
CA LEU A 88 9.94 -0.23 2.73
C LEU A 88 10.24 0.31 1.32
N PHE A 89 10.13 -0.54 0.30
CA PHE A 89 10.34 -0.14 -1.09
C PHE A 89 9.33 0.92 -1.53
N TRP A 90 8.05 0.76 -1.20
CA TRP A 90 7.05 1.80 -1.46
C TRP A 90 7.33 3.11 -0.74
N THR A 91 7.88 3.06 0.47
CA THR A 91 8.32 4.25 1.20
C THR A 91 9.41 4.98 0.40
N VAL A 92 10.39 4.25 -0.10
CA VAL A 92 11.46 4.81 -0.95
C VAL A 92 10.86 5.45 -2.21
N PHE A 93 9.94 4.78 -2.90
CA PHE A 93 9.31 5.31 -4.12
C PHE A 93 8.40 6.51 -3.86
N ALA A 94 7.74 6.57 -2.71
CA ALA A 94 7.00 7.75 -2.27
C ALA A 94 7.95 8.95 -2.12
N PHE A 95 9.12 8.75 -1.52
CA PHE A 95 10.14 9.80 -1.43
C PHE A 95 10.72 10.18 -2.78
N VAL A 96 11.07 9.22 -3.64
CA VAL A 96 11.52 9.49 -5.00
C VAL A 96 10.51 10.38 -5.73
N THR A 97 9.22 10.03 -5.69
CA THR A 97 8.14 10.81 -6.33
C THR A 97 8.11 12.25 -5.82
N VAL A 98 8.21 12.48 -4.51
CA VAL A 98 8.19 13.83 -3.93
C VAL A 98 9.45 14.62 -4.31
N PHE A 99 10.63 13.99 -4.34
CA PHE A 99 11.89 14.69 -4.58
C PHE A 99 12.20 14.94 -6.06
N THR A 100 11.66 14.12 -6.97
CA THR A 100 11.83 14.26 -8.43
C THR A 100 10.74 15.09 -9.09
N THR A 101 9.66 15.40 -8.36
CA THR A 101 8.57 16.27 -8.84
C THR A 101 8.49 17.56 -8.03
N ASN A 102 7.59 18.47 -8.41
CA ASN A 102 7.21 19.61 -7.57
C ASN A 102 6.33 19.22 -6.37
N GLY A 103 6.34 17.93 -5.98
CA GLY A 103 5.52 17.31 -4.95
C GLY A 103 5.91 17.68 -3.51
N ARG A 104 7.06 18.33 -3.28
CA ARG A 104 7.51 18.72 -1.93
C ARG A 104 6.47 19.54 -1.15
N LYS A 105 5.73 20.42 -1.84
CA LYS A 105 4.65 21.20 -1.21
C LYS A 105 3.47 20.35 -0.74
N TYR A 106 3.31 19.15 -1.30
CA TYR A 106 2.29 18.16 -0.92
C TYR A 106 2.85 17.06 -0.02
N PHE A 107 4.11 17.14 0.43
CA PHE A 107 4.73 16.10 1.28
C PHE A 107 3.91 15.82 2.55
N LYS A 108 3.33 16.87 3.14
CA LYS A 108 2.42 16.76 4.29
C LYS A 108 1.06 16.16 3.95
N HIS A 109 0.70 15.97 2.69
CA HIS A 109 -0.57 15.36 2.27
C HIS A 109 -0.39 13.90 1.85
N LEU A 110 0.83 13.49 1.49
CA LEU A 110 1.20 12.09 1.24
C LEU A 110 1.53 11.36 2.54
N TYR A 111 0.61 11.25 3.50
CA TYR A 111 0.86 10.50 4.75
C TYR A 111 1.07 8.99 4.56
N HIS A 112 0.91 8.48 3.34
CA HIS A 112 1.02 7.06 3.01
C HIS A 112 2.38 6.44 3.37
N TRP A 113 3.48 7.23 3.32
CA TRP A 113 4.81 6.74 3.69
C TRP A 113 4.93 6.40 5.18
N VAL A 114 4.20 7.10 6.06
CA VAL A 114 4.17 6.78 7.50
C VAL A 114 3.49 5.43 7.72
N PHE A 115 2.37 5.19 7.03
CA PHE A 115 1.66 3.91 7.07
C PHE A 115 2.58 2.76 6.63
N PHE A 116 3.29 2.91 5.51
CA PHE A 116 4.21 1.89 5.02
C PHE A 116 5.33 1.57 6.03
N LEU A 117 5.93 2.59 6.65
CA LEU A 117 6.95 2.40 7.68
C LEU A 117 6.42 1.70 8.93
N ILE A 118 5.21 2.06 9.39
CA ILE A 118 4.57 1.40 10.55
C ILE A 118 4.34 -0.08 10.25
N VAL A 119 3.76 -0.40 9.09
CA VAL A 119 3.49 -1.80 8.70
C VAL A 119 4.80 -2.58 8.55
N ALA A 120 5.81 -2.03 7.89
CA ALA A 120 7.12 -2.65 7.77
C ALA A 120 7.76 -2.90 9.15
N GLY A 121 7.70 -1.93 10.06
CA GLY A 121 8.23 -2.06 11.42
C GLY A 121 7.53 -3.15 12.22
N LEU A 122 6.20 -3.24 12.13
CA LEU A 122 5.42 -4.32 12.74
C LEU A 122 5.82 -5.69 12.20
N LEU A 123 5.99 -5.82 10.88
CA LEU A 123 6.38 -7.08 10.25
C LEU A 123 7.79 -7.50 10.65
N LEU A 124 8.76 -6.58 10.60
CA LEU A 124 10.14 -6.85 11.03
C LEU A 124 10.21 -7.26 12.50
N TYR A 125 9.48 -6.59 13.38
CA TYR A 125 9.39 -6.97 14.79
C TYR A 125 8.67 -8.31 14.99
N GLY A 126 7.73 -8.64 14.12
CA GLY A 126 7.04 -9.93 14.11
C GLY A 126 7.91 -11.11 13.66
N LEU A 127 9.03 -10.90 12.94
CA LEU A 127 9.78 -11.99 12.30
C LEU A 127 10.34 -13.04 13.27
N ASP A 128 10.78 -12.61 14.46
CA ASP A 128 11.37 -13.50 15.47
C ASP A 128 10.31 -14.15 16.37
N ARG A 129 9.02 -14.02 16.01
CA ARG A 129 7.85 -14.41 16.83
C ARG A 129 6.87 -15.31 16.06
N PHE A 130 7.35 -15.98 15.02
CA PHE A 130 6.60 -17.00 14.29
C PHE A 130 6.72 -18.37 14.94
#